data_AF-A0A1I4R8V1-F1
#
_entry.id   AF-A0A1I4R8V1-F1
#
_cell.length_a   1.000
_cell.length_b   1.000
_cell.length_c   1.000
_cell.angle_alpha   90.00
_cell.angle_beta   90.00
_cell.angle_gamma   90.00
#
_symmetry.space_group_name_H-M   'P 1'
#
loop_
_entity.id
_entity.type
_entity.pdbx_description
1 polymer ?
#
loop_
_entity_poly.entity_id
_entity_poly.type
_entity_poly.pdbx_seq_one_letter_code
_entity_poly.pdbx_strand_id
1 'polypeptide(L)'
;MSRLGIDIDTGLIYEGREGPTHPVWPTPPVCNATLIEEPGDLQRIPQSFFHHPFGWIFLETSFDFSARIRRGKLYQNFGNVNRETVQVEAHPAMHSDQIKAANNGWRVPKNLTVYCECTDLLSRRNSGEGLRMVLGQVDAASTWKIVQVERSIGSDIILTLRSESALGVLPELDTSRIDLANFGGVKSAYDRALDAAYRELPTSVVDQCRNAAVMFVSRWMQGIVNAESPTEQDLGAWIKAIRTHFGEHEKLAFRSALEIINKLHPRGKDNERHKMSLRTVDEDDAALAVHALGFILREIGWARH
;
A
#
# COMPACT_ATOMS: atom_id res chain seq x y z
N MET A 1 13.87 27.53 -6.58
CA MET A 1 13.18 26.31 -7.04
C MET A 1 14.14 25.14 -6.88
N SER A 2 13.63 24.03 -6.36
CA SER A 2 14.40 22.81 -6.11
C SER A 2 14.50 22.04 -7.41
N ARG A 3 15.71 21.58 -7.76
CA ARG A 3 15.94 20.79 -8.97
C ARG A 3 16.41 19.40 -8.60
N LEU A 4 15.78 18.40 -9.19
CA LEU A 4 16.20 17.01 -9.15
C LEU A 4 16.69 16.63 -10.54
N GLY A 5 17.88 16.07 -10.62
CA GLY A 5 18.47 15.54 -11.84
C GLY A 5 18.70 14.04 -11.69
N ILE A 6 18.23 13.26 -12.65
CA ILE A 6 18.40 11.81 -12.66
C ILE A 6 19.19 11.44 -13.89
N ASP A 7 20.33 10.80 -13.70
CA ASP A 7 21.04 10.10 -14.76
C ASP A 7 20.35 8.74 -14.96
N ILE A 8 19.46 8.64 -15.95
CA ILE A 8 18.61 7.45 -16.12
C ILE A 8 19.39 6.21 -16.53
N ASP A 9 20.62 6.36 -17.03
CA ASP A 9 21.46 5.24 -17.45
C ASP A 9 22.16 4.59 -16.24
N THR A 10 22.41 5.38 -15.17
CA THR A 10 23.11 4.90 -13.97
C THR A 10 22.24 4.87 -12.72
N GLY A 11 21.07 5.52 -12.75
CA GLY A 11 20.19 5.72 -11.60
C GLY A 11 20.72 6.75 -10.58
N LEU A 12 21.81 7.45 -10.89
CA LEU A 12 22.41 8.44 -9.99
C LEU A 12 21.58 9.70 -9.92
N ILE A 13 21.54 10.29 -8.72
CA ILE A 13 20.67 11.41 -8.40
C ILE A 13 21.50 12.61 -7.99
N TYR A 14 21.08 13.77 -8.48
CA TYR A 14 21.63 15.06 -8.14
C TYR A 14 20.52 16.02 -7.72
N GLU A 15 20.78 16.81 -6.68
CA GLU A 15 19.88 17.84 -6.19
C GLU A 15 20.58 19.21 -6.17
N GLY A 16 19.78 20.28 -6.13
CA GLY A 16 20.29 21.61 -5.84
C GLY A 16 19.24 22.69 -6.00
N ARG A 17 19.59 23.91 -5.58
CA ARG A 17 18.80 25.11 -5.88
C ARG A 17 19.27 25.64 -7.23
N GLU A 18 18.32 26.01 -8.09
CA GLU A 18 18.57 26.53 -9.44
C GLU A 18 19.11 25.51 -10.47
N GLY A 19 19.74 24.42 -10.03
CA GLY A 19 20.15 23.30 -10.89
C GLY A 19 20.50 22.04 -10.08
N PRO A 20 20.44 20.84 -10.67
CA PRO A 20 20.75 19.59 -9.98
C PRO A 20 22.27 19.33 -9.98
N THR A 21 23.01 20.08 -9.17
CA THR A 21 24.48 20.10 -9.21
C THR A 21 25.17 19.21 -8.18
N HIS A 22 24.50 18.87 -7.08
CA HIS A 22 25.11 18.14 -5.96
C HIS A 22 24.65 16.69 -5.93
N PRO A 23 25.56 15.70 -5.84
CA PRO A 23 25.18 14.29 -5.78
C PRO A 23 24.45 13.97 -4.48
N VAL A 24 23.43 13.12 -4.56
CA VAL A 24 22.71 12.59 -3.39
C VAL A 24 23.24 11.19 -3.08
N TRP A 25 23.83 11.04 -1.89
CA TRP A 25 24.42 9.77 -1.45
C TRP A 25 24.08 9.44 0.02
N PRO A 26 23.68 8.20 0.35
CA PRO A 26 23.32 7.12 -0.58
C PRO A 26 22.15 7.51 -1.48
N THR A 27 22.09 6.93 -2.69
CA THR A 27 21.03 7.23 -3.66
C THR A 27 19.68 6.76 -3.11
N PRO A 28 18.72 7.66 -2.84
CA PRO A 28 17.42 7.29 -2.29
C PRO A 28 16.56 6.55 -3.31
N PRO A 29 15.55 5.77 -2.86
CA PRO A 29 14.58 5.18 -3.77
C PRO A 29 13.81 6.25 -4.54
N VAL A 30 13.70 6.04 -5.85
CA VAL A 30 12.95 6.90 -6.77
C VAL A 30 11.94 6.07 -7.54
N CYS A 31 10.72 6.58 -7.65
CA CYS A 31 9.64 5.94 -8.38
C CYS A 31 8.93 6.94 -9.30
N ASN A 32 8.40 6.47 -10.43
CA ASN A 32 7.36 7.21 -11.13
C ASN A 32 6.16 7.37 -10.20
N ALA A 33 5.51 8.53 -10.28
CA ALA A 33 4.33 8.88 -9.52
C ALA A 33 3.20 9.23 -10.50
N THR A 34 2.05 8.59 -10.36
CA THR A 34 0.87 8.83 -11.19
C THR A 34 -0.32 9.15 -10.29
N LEU A 35 -0.86 10.37 -10.41
CA LEU A 35 -2.06 10.77 -9.70
C LEU A 35 -3.30 10.14 -10.36
N ILE A 36 -4.14 9.52 -9.54
CA ILE A 36 -5.39 8.86 -9.93
C ILE A 36 -6.56 9.68 -9.37
N GLU A 37 -7.25 10.40 -10.26
CA GLU A 37 -8.47 11.17 -9.98
C GLU A 37 -9.72 10.33 -10.35
N GLU A 38 -9.62 9.52 -11.40
CA GLU A 38 -10.68 8.64 -11.87
C GLU A 38 -10.14 7.25 -12.27
N PRO A 39 -10.99 6.20 -12.34
CA PRO A 39 -10.52 4.84 -12.64
C PRO A 39 -9.76 4.69 -13.97
N GLY A 40 -10.06 5.52 -14.97
CA GLY A 40 -9.39 5.53 -16.28
C GLY A 40 -7.91 5.92 -16.20
N ASP A 41 -7.50 6.63 -15.15
CA ASP A 41 -6.13 7.11 -14.97
C ASP A 41 -5.11 6.00 -14.76
N LEU A 42 -5.56 4.79 -14.39
CA LEU A 42 -4.68 3.62 -14.29
C LEU A 42 -4.00 3.28 -15.62
N GLN A 43 -4.59 3.67 -16.76
CA GLN A 43 -3.97 3.51 -18.08
C GLN A 43 -2.80 4.47 -18.31
N ARG A 44 -2.64 5.51 -17.48
CA ARG A 44 -1.54 6.49 -17.54
C ARG A 44 -0.30 6.04 -16.78
N ILE A 45 -0.36 4.91 -16.05
CA ILE A 45 0.80 4.36 -15.33
C ILE A 45 1.88 4.03 -16.38
N PRO A 46 3.12 4.51 -16.19
CA PRO A 46 4.17 4.33 -17.19
C PRO A 46 4.62 2.86 -17.25
N GLN A 47 4.91 2.39 -18.47
CA GLN A 47 5.51 1.07 -18.69
C GLN A 47 7.02 1.04 -18.38
N SER A 48 7.70 2.19 -18.50
CA SER A 48 9.13 2.30 -18.20
C SER A 48 9.54 3.75 -17.94
N PHE A 49 10.65 3.93 -17.20
CA PHE A 49 11.30 5.23 -16.99
C PHE A 49 11.86 5.81 -18.30
N PHE A 50 12.36 4.95 -19.21
CA PHE A 50 13.00 5.36 -20.45
C PHE A 50 12.02 5.95 -21.48
N HIS A 51 10.79 5.40 -21.54
CA HIS A 51 9.79 5.83 -22.52
C HIS A 51 8.85 6.91 -22.00
N HIS A 52 8.83 7.18 -20.68
CA HIS A 52 7.99 8.20 -20.05
C HIS A 52 8.78 9.14 -19.12
N PRO A 53 9.77 9.89 -19.65
CA PRO A 53 10.61 10.78 -18.83
C PRO A 53 9.84 11.99 -18.26
N PHE A 54 8.65 12.28 -18.79
CA PHE A 54 7.83 13.43 -18.45
C PHE A 54 6.82 13.18 -17.32
N GLY A 55 6.78 11.98 -16.74
CA GLY A 55 5.94 11.68 -15.58
C GLY A 55 6.40 12.39 -14.31
N TRP A 56 5.54 12.45 -13.30
CA TRP A 56 5.96 12.89 -11.97
C TRP A 56 6.87 11.85 -11.34
N ILE A 57 7.72 12.31 -10.43
CA ILE A 57 8.71 11.50 -9.73
C ILE A 57 8.53 11.68 -8.22
N PHE A 58 8.47 10.56 -7.51
CA PHE A 58 8.48 10.52 -6.05
C PHE A 58 9.87 10.10 -5.57
N LEU A 59 10.50 10.98 -4.80
CA LEU A 59 11.78 10.73 -4.12
C LEU A 59 11.48 10.38 -2.66
N GLU A 60 11.70 9.14 -2.27
CA GLU A 60 11.39 8.69 -0.91
C GLU A 60 12.43 9.21 0.10
N THR A 61 11.93 9.78 1.20
CA THR A 61 12.76 10.28 2.31
C THR A 61 12.68 9.41 3.55
N SER A 62 11.56 8.72 3.76
CA SER A 62 11.38 7.77 4.86
C SER A 62 10.23 6.81 4.60
N PHE A 63 10.33 5.61 5.17
CA PHE A 63 9.25 4.62 5.20
C PHE A 63 9.04 4.08 6.63
N ASP A 64 7.81 4.18 7.11
CA ASP A 64 7.37 3.52 8.34
C ASP A 64 6.66 2.21 7.98
N PHE A 65 7.32 1.09 8.29
CA PHE A 65 6.82 -0.25 8.01
C PHE A 65 5.55 -0.59 8.80
N SER A 66 5.43 -0.10 10.04
CA SER A 66 4.32 -0.41 10.94
C SER A 66 3.07 0.36 10.57
N ALA A 67 3.22 1.66 10.32
CA ALA A 67 2.13 2.53 9.91
C ALA A 67 1.82 2.44 8.41
N ARG A 68 2.72 1.82 7.62
CA ARG A 68 2.74 1.81 6.15
C ARG A 68 2.61 3.21 5.58
N ILE A 69 3.47 4.08 6.08
CA ILE A 69 3.53 5.47 5.66
C ILE A 69 4.83 5.67 4.90
N ARG A 70 4.72 6.15 3.66
CA ARG A 70 5.85 6.71 2.90
C ARG A 70 5.81 8.22 3.02
N ARG A 71 6.97 8.83 3.22
CA ARG A 71 7.13 10.28 3.13
C ARG A 71 8.22 10.61 2.13
N GLY A 72 7.96 11.57 1.26
CA GLY A 72 8.91 11.90 0.20
C GLY A 72 8.57 13.19 -0.52
N LYS A 73 9.48 13.62 -1.38
CA LYS A 73 9.31 14.82 -2.22
C LYS A 73 8.70 14.42 -3.56
N LEU A 74 7.76 15.22 -4.05
CA LEU A 74 7.16 15.05 -5.38
C LEU A 74 7.72 16.08 -6.36
N TYR A 75 8.18 15.59 -7.50
CA TYR A 75 8.74 16.36 -8.59
C TYR A 75 7.95 16.18 -9.89
N GLN A 76 7.89 17.22 -10.71
CA GLN A 76 7.35 17.19 -12.08
C GLN A 76 8.45 17.54 -13.08
N ASN A 77 8.31 17.09 -14.33
CA ASN A 77 9.35 17.33 -15.34
C ASN A 77 9.61 18.84 -15.53
N PHE A 78 10.89 19.20 -15.68
CA PHE A 78 11.30 20.57 -15.93
C PHE A 78 11.51 20.80 -17.43
N GLY A 79 10.53 21.45 -18.05
CA GLY A 79 10.56 21.77 -19.48
C GLY A 79 10.12 20.61 -20.37
N ASN A 80 10.54 20.65 -21.64
CA ASN A 80 10.18 19.64 -22.65
C ASN A 80 11.41 18.83 -23.13
N VAL A 81 12.54 18.99 -22.44
CA VAL A 81 13.81 18.34 -22.82
C VAL A 81 13.96 17.07 -22.01
N ASN A 82 14.08 15.94 -22.70
CA ASN A 82 14.23 14.64 -22.05
C ASN A 82 15.56 14.54 -21.28
N ARG A 83 16.65 15.02 -21.87
CA ARG A 83 17.99 15.00 -21.26
C ARG A 83 18.72 16.29 -21.57
N GLU A 84 19.32 16.90 -20.56
CA GLU A 84 20.21 18.04 -20.70
C GLU A 84 21.59 17.75 -20.10
N THR A 85 22.64 18.30 -20.72
CA THR A 85 23.99 18.17 -20.20
C THR A 85 24.22 19.20 -19.11
N VAL A 86 24.34 18.76 -17.87
CA VAL A 86 24.54 19.58 -16.68
C VAL A 86 25.96 19.37 -16.12
N GLN A 87 26.61 20.45 -15.70
CA GLN A 87 27.87 20.37 -14.97
C GLN A 87 27.56 20.11 -13.49
N VAL A 88 27.90 18.92 -13.01
CA VAL A 88 27.63 18.47 -11.64
C VAL A 88 28.92 18.18 -10.88
N GLU A 89 28.85 18.19 -9.55
CA GLU A 89 29.92 17.66 -8.72
C GLU A 89 30.08 16.14 -8.93
N ALA A 90 31.30 15.65 -8.78
CA ALA A 90 31.58 14.22 -8.96
C ALA A 90 30.78 13.36 -8.00
N HIS A 91 30.06 12.35 -8.53
CA HIS A 91 29.27 11.48 -7.67
C HIS A 91 30.18 10.53 -6.87
N PRO A 92 30.02 10.41 -5.52
CA PRO A 92 30.90 9.58 -4.70
C PRO A 92 30.93 8.10 -5.10
N ALA A 93 29.83 7.59 -5.65
CA ALA A 93 29.71 6.21 -6.13
C ALA A 93 30.46 5.90 -7.44
N MET A 94 30.94 6.93 -8.17
CA MET A 94 31.53 6.77 -9.49
C MET A 94 32.99 7.18 -9.49
N HIS A 95 33.89 6.20 -9.37
CA HIS A 95 35.32 6.46 -9.35
C HIS A 95 35.82 7.16 -10.63
N SER A 96 35.24 6.82 -11.79
CA SER A 96 35.56 7.48 -13.06
C SER A 96 35.17 8.96 -13.08
N ASP A 97 34.11 9.35 -12.38
CA ASP A 97 33.72 10.75 -12.24
C ASP A 97 34.71 11.50 -11.34
N GLN A 98 35.17 10.90 -10.25
CA GLN A 98 36.16 11.50 -9.35
C GLN A 98 37.48 11.80 -10.08
N ILE A 99 37.95 10.85 -10.91
CA ILE A 99 39.17 11.04 -11.72
C ILE A 99 38.97 12.18 -12.73
N LYS A 100 37.83 12.21 -13.45
CA LYS A 100 37.53 13.27 -14.42
C LYS A 100 37.42 14.64 -13.76
N ALA A 101 36.80 14.69 -12.59
CA ALA A 101 36.56 15.91 -11.82
C ALA A 101 37.85 16.52 -11.26
N ALA A 102 38.81 15.68 -10.84
CA ALA A 102 40.11 16.14 -10.33
C ALA A 102 40.86 17.04 -11.34
N ASN A 103 40.63 16.81 -12.65
CA ASN A 103 41.24 17.60 -13.72
C ASN A 103 40.35 18.77 -14.21
N ASN A 104 39.09 18.86 -13.76
CA ASN A 104 38.07 19.80 -14.25
C ASN A 104 37.36 20.55 -13.11
N GLY A 105 38.12 21.07 -12.14
CA GLY A 105 37.57 21.94 -11.09
C GLY A 105 36.47 21.26 -10.25
N TRP A 106 36.61 19.95 -10.01
CA TRP A 106 35.69 19.10 -9.25
C TRP A 106 34.30 18.91 -9.88
N ARG A 107 34.11 19.30 -11.15
CA ARG A 107 32.87 19.11 -11.89
C ARG A 107 33.03 18.17 -13.08
N VAL A 108 31.95 17.48 -13.42
CA VAL A 108 31.85 16.60 -14.59
C VAL A 108 30.55 16.87 -15.33
N PRO A 109 30.56 16.81 -16.68
CA PRO A 109 29.33 16.84 -17.45
C PRO A 109 28.56 15.52 -17.26
N LYS A 110 27.25 15.64 -17.00
CA LYS A 110 26.30 14.51 -16.97
C LYS A 110 25.07 14.84 -17.79
N ASN A 111 24.51 13.82 -18.45
CA ASN A 111 23.24 13.94 -19.15
C ASN A 111 22.12 13.55 -18.19
N LEU A 112 21.36 14.54 -17.72
CA LEU A 112 20.34 14.35 -16.69
C LEU A 112 18.95 14.63 -17.27
N THR A 113 17.96 13.85 -16.85
CA THR A 113 16.56 14.25 -16.92
C THR A 113 16.26 15.10 -15.69
N VAL A 114 15.79 16.33 -15.89
CA VAL A 114 15.67 17.33 -14.83
C VAL A 114 14.21 17.60 -14.48
N TYR A 115 13.95 17.77 -13.19
CA TYR A 115 12.62 17.94 -12.60
C TYR A 115 12.58 19.17 -11.67
N CYS A 116 11.40 19.76 -11.50
CA CYS A 116 11.08 20.80 -10.50
C CYS A 116 10.20 20.24 -9.39
N GLU A 117 10.03 21.01 -8.32
CA GLU A 117 8.89 20.87 -7.42
C GLU A 117 7.55 20.67 -8.17
N CYS A 118 6.74 19.71 -7.72
CA CYS A 118 5.47 19.39 -8.38
C CYS A 118 4.33 20.34 -7.99
N THR A 119 4.37 21.58 -8.48
CA THR A 119 3.31 22.58 -8.23
C THR A 119 1.96 22.18 -8.82
N ASP A 120 1.94 21.33 -9.84
CA ASP A 120 0.71 20.89 -10.49
C ASP A 120 -0.23 20.16 -9.52
N LEU A 121 0.30 19.43 -8.53
CA LEU A 121 -0.51 18.78 -7.50
C LEU A 121 -1.29 19.79 -6.65
N LEU A 122 -0.68 20.95 -6.36
CA LEU A 122 -1.30 21.99 -5.54
C LEU A 122 -2.47 22.69 -6.25
N SER A 123 -2.58 22.54 -7.57
CA SER A 123 -3.73 23.04 -8.33
C SER A 123 -4.98 22.16 -8.17
N ARG A 124 -4.82 20.94 -7.63
CA ARG A 124 -5.92 20.00 -7.40
C ARG A 124 -6.73 20.41 -6.17
N ARG A 125 -7.98 19.93 -6.11
CA ARG A 125 -8.83 20.12 -4.93
C ARG A 125 -8.11 19.61 -3.68
N ASN A 126 -8.14 20.41 -2.60
CA ASN A 126 -7.43 20.12 -1.35
C ASN A 126 -5.94 19.79 -1.55
N SER A 127 -5.29 20.40 -2.55
CA SER A 127 -3.89 20.10 -2.90
C SER A 127 -3.64 18.61 -3.20
N GLY A 128 -4.68 17.86 -3.59
CA GLY A 128 -4.64 16.43 -3.83
C GLY A 128 -4.80 15.54 -2.60
N GLU A 129 -4.99 16.09 -1.40
CA GLU A 129 -5.29 15.29 -0.21
C GLU A 129 -6.58 14.47 -0.39
N GLY A 130 -6.49 13.19 -0.01
CA GLY A 130 -7.56 12.21 -0.20
C GLY A 130 -7.55 11.51 -1.56
N LEU A 131 -6.81 12.02 -2.56
CA LEU A 131 -6.62 11.33 -3.83
C LEU A 131 -5.62 10.17 -3.71
N ARG A 132 -5.57 9.35 -4.76
CA ARG A 132 -4.66 8.21 -4.86
C ARG A 132 -3.46 8.54 -5.73
N MET A 133 -2.31 8.09 -5.29
CA MET A 133 -1.04 8.14 -6.01
C MET A 133 -0.57 6.71 -6.23
N VAL A 134 -0.34 6.35 -7.48
CA VAL A 134 0.34 5.11 -7.84
C VAL A 134 1.84 5.39 -7.95
N LEU A 135 2.64 4.58 -7.26
CA LEU A 135 4.09 4.61 -7.33
C LEU A 135 4.61 3.39 -8.07
N GLY A 136 5.50 3.60 -9.04
CA GLY A 136 6.14 2.54 -9.83
C GLY A 136 5.65 2.48 -11.28
N GLN A 137 5.79 1.30 -11.88
CA GLN A 137 5.48 1.02 -13.29
C GLN A 137 4.36 -0.02 -13.39
N VAL A 138 3.77 -0.18 -14.57
CA VAL A 138 2.61 -1.08 -14.78
C VAL A 138 2.83 -2.50 -14.23
N ASP A 139 4.04 -3.03 -14.32
CA ASP A 139 4.43 -4.37 -13.86
C ASP A 139 4.79 -4.44 -12.37
N ALA A 140 5.12 -3.31 -11.75
CA ALA A 140 5.55 -3.21 -10.35
C ALA A 140 5.03 -1.93 -9.69
N ALA A 141 3.71 -1.73 -9.72
CA ALA A 141 3.03 -0.56 -9.16
C ALA A 141 2.47 -0.84 -7.76
N SER A 142 2.42 0.20 -6.93
CA SER A 142 1.75 0.19 -5.63
C SER A 142 0.87 1.42 -5.47
N THR A 143 -0.30 1.25 -4.84
CA THR A 143 -1.31 2.30 -4.68
C THR A 143 -1.30 2.88 -3.27
N TRP A 144 -1.31 4.21 -3.19
CA TRP A 144 -1.20 4.95 -1.94
C TRP A 144 -2.21 6.08 -1.89
N LYS A 145 -2.80 6.31 -0.73
CA LYS A 145 -3.62 7.48 -0.46
C LYS A 145 -2.74 8.65 -0.04
N ILE A 146 -2.99 9.82 -0.61
CA ILE A 146 -2.36 11.07 -0.17
C ILE A 146 -3.07 11.51 1.11
N VAL A 147 -2.36 11.45 2.23
CA VAL A 147 -2.91 11.80 3.55
C VAL A 147 -2.60 13.24 3.92
N GLN A 148 -1.45 13.74 3.48
CA GLN A 148 -1.02 15.10 3.78
C GLN A 148 -0.11 15.62 2.67
N VAL A 149 -0.24 16.91 2.37
CA VAL A 149 0.65 17.64 1.46
C VAL A 149 1.22 18.87 2.16
N GLU A 150 2.55 18.98 2.18
CA GLU A 150 3.27 20.08 2.80
C GLU A 150 4.17 20.79 1.78
N ARG A 151 4.35 22.09 1.94
CA ARG A 151 5.40 22.84 1.22
C ARG A 151 6.52 23.18 2.20
N SER A 152 7.74 22.77 1.88
CA SER A 152 8.94 23.09 2.67
C SER A 152 9.37 24.55 2.47
N ILE A 153 10.22 25.08 3.34
CA ILE A 153 10.89 26.39 3.15
C ILE A 153 11.69 26.42 1.83
N GLY A 154 12.21 25.26 1.38
CA GLY A 154 12.88 25.09 0.10
C GLY A 154 11.95 25.13 -1.12
N SER A 155 10.64 25.29 -0.91
CA SER A 155 9.57 25.13 -1.91
C SER A 155 9.40 23.69 -2.41
N ASP A 156 10.00 22.70 -1.75
CA ASP A 156 9.75 21.29 -2.05
C ASP A 156 8.31 20.93 -1.68
N ILE A 157 7.66 20.12 -2.51
CA ILE A 157 6.36 19.53 -2.21
C ILE A 157 6.59 18.18 -1.55
N ILE A 158 6.23 18.07 -0.28
CA ILE A 158 6.41 16.86 0.53
C ILE A 158 5.05 16.19 0.67
N LEU A 159 5.00 14.89 0.38
CA LEU A 159 3.81 14.07 0.55
C LEU A 159 3.99 13.11 1.72
N THR A 160 2.89 12.90 2.45
CA THR A 160 2.71 11.74 3.32
C THR A 160 1.68 10.83 2.67
N LEU A 161 2.12 9.62 2.33
CA LEU A 161 1.36 8.60 1.62
C LEU A 161 1.09 7.44 2.56
N ARG A 162 -0.17 6.99 2.65
CA ARG A 162 -0.54 5.76 3.38
C ARG A 162 -0.90 4.67 2.39
N SER A 163 -0.41 3.46 2.63
CA SER A 163 -0.75 2.32 1.77
C SER A 163 -2.25 2.05 1.81
N GLU A 164 -2.89 1.92 0.65
CA GLU A 164 -4.26 1.39 0.56
C GLU A 164 -4.28 -0.14 0.47
N SER A 165 -3.11 -0.76 0.37
CA SER A 165 -3.01 -2.20 0.22
C SER A 165 -3.21 -2.93 1.55
N ALA A 166 -4.07 -3.95 1.54
CA ALA A 166 -4.23 -4.92 2.61
C ALA A 166 -2.99 -5.82 2.84
N LEU A 167 -1.97 -5.77 1.98
CA LEU A 167 -0.76 -6.61 2.01
C LEU A 167 0.04 -6.41 3.31
N GLY A 168 -0.05 -7.42 4.19
CA GLY A 168 0.53 -7.47 5.54
C GLY A 168 -0.48 -7.24 6.68
N VAL A 169 -1.76 -6.98 6.39
CA VAL A 169 -2.82 -6.90 7.42
C VAL A 169 -3.21 -8.29 7.87
N LEU A 170 -3.40 -9.20 6.90
CA LEU A 170 -3.52 -10.63 7.18
C LEU A 170 -2.12 -11.18 7.49
N PRO A 171 -1.91 -11.76 8.68
CA PRO A 171 -0.65 -12.42 9.00
C PRO A 171 -0.44 -13.64 8.08
N GLU A 172 0.81 -14.06 7.91
CA GLU A 172 1.11 -15.33 7.26
C GLU A 172 0.53 -16.49 8.07
N LEU A 173 0.00 -17.50 7.37
CA LEU A 173 -0.50 -18.71 8.01
C LEU A 173 0.65 -19.58 8.53
N ASP A 174 0.61 -19.92 9.81
CA ASP A 174 1.43 -20.99 10.39
C ASP A 174 0.81 -22.35 10.05
N THR A 175 1.29 -22.92 8.96
CA THR A 175 0.84 -24.22 8.45
C THR A 175 1.04 -25.36 9.44
N SER A 176 1.93 -25.22 10.43
CA SER A 176 2.17 -26.26 11.44
C SER A 176 1.07 -26.35 12.50
N ARG A 177 0.23 -25.30 12.60
CA ARG A 177 -0.86 -25.17 13.58
C ARG A 177 -2.23 -25.58 13.03
N ILE A 178 -2.29 -25.92 11.74
CA ILE A 178 -3.51 -26.26 11.03
C ILE A 178 -3.45 -27.76 10.71
N ASP A 179 -4.52 -28.49 11.02
CA ASP A 179 -4.65 -29.89 10.63
C ASP A 179 -4.50 -30.04 9.10
N LEU A 180 -3.68 -31.00 8.68
CA LEU A 180 -3.42 -31.33 7.26
C LEU A 180 -4.72 -31.59 6.50
N ALA A 181 -5.71 -32.23 7.11
CA ALA A 181 -7.01 -32.50 6.49
C ALA A 181 -7.79 -31.20 6.16
N ASN A 182 -7.54 -30.13 6.92
CA ASN A 182 -8.23 -28.86 6.80
C ASN A 182 -7.44 -27.81 6.02
N PHE A 183 -6.13 -28.01 5.85
CA PHE A 183 -5.22 -27.02 5.28
C PHE A 183 -5.66 -26.48 3.91
N GLY A 184 -6.08 -27.36 2.99
CA GLY A 184 -6.48 -26.94 1.64
C GLY A 184 -7.66 -25.96 1.64
N GLY A 185 -8.68 -26.23 2.46
CA GLY A 185 -9.85 -25.35 2.59
C GLY A 185 -9.53 -24.03 3.28
N VAL A 186 -8.69 -24.08 4.34
CA VAL A 186 -8.23 -22.88 5.06
C VAL A 186 -7.40 -21.98 4.13
N LYS A 187 -6.43 -22.56 3.41
CA LYS A 187 -5.59 -21.81 2.46
C LYS A 187 -6.43 -21.18 1.35
N SER A 188 -7.36 -21.93 0.75
CA SER A 188 -8.22 -21.39 -0.30
C SER A 188 -9.10 -20.22 0.19
N ALA A 189 -9.62 -20.30 1.42
CA ALA A 189 -10.42 -19.22 2.00
C ALA A 189 -9.55 -17.99 2.33
N TYR A 190 -8.33 -18.22 2.83
CA TYR A 190 -7.33 -17.18 3.07
C TYR A 190 -6.96 -16.46 1.76
N ASP A 191 -6.59 -17.20 0.72
CA ASP A 191 -6.17 -16.65 -0.56
C ASP A 191 -7.31 -15.82 -1.20
N ARG A 192 -8.56 -16.28 -1.13
CA ARG A 192 -9.71 -15.51 -1.62
C ARG A 192 -9.94 -14.20 -0.88
N ALA A 193 -9.85 -14.21 0.45
CA ALA A 193 -9.98 -12.98 1.25
C ALA A 193 -8.82 -12.01 0.95
N LEU A 194 -7.62 -12.55 0.77
CA LEU A 194 -6.44 -11.80 0.40
C LEU A 194 -6.59 -11.17 -1.00
N ASP A 195 -6.96 -11.96 -2.01
CA ASP A 195 -7.20 -11.50 -3.39
C ASP A 195 -8.30 -10.43 -3.47
N ALA A 196 -9.41 -10.65 -2.75
CA ALA A 196 -10.52 -9.71 -2.70
C ALA A 196 -10.06 -8.35 -2.16
N ALA A 197 -9.28 -8.36 -1.08
CA ALA A 197 -8.77 -7.15 -0.46
C ALA A 197 -7.84 -6.31 -1.37
N TYR A 198 -7.37 -6.83 -2.51
CA TYR A 198 -6.63 -6.04 -3.51
C TYR A 198 -7.48 -5.49 -4.64
N ARG A 199 -8.48 -6.26 -5.08
CA ARG A 199 -9.04 -6.12 -6.44
C ARG A 199 -10.53 -5.90 -6.45
N GLU A 200 -11.22 -6.16 -5.35
CA GLU A 200 -12.68 -6.19 -5.33
C GLU A 200 -13.28 -4.96 -4.65
N LEU A 201 -14.58 -4.74 -4.90
CA LEU A 201 -15.35 -3.67 -4.27
C LEU A 201 -15.53 -3.93 -2.76
N PRO A 202 -15.74 -2.89 -1.94
CA PRO A 202 -15.83 -3.02 -0.47
C PRO A 202 -16.81 -4.09 0.03
N THR A 203 -17.98 -4.20 -0.61
CA THR A 203 -18.99 -5.23 -0.28
C THR A 203 -18.46 -6.64 -0.48
N SER A 204 -17.73 -6.88 -1.58
CA SER A 204 -17.15 -8.18 -1.89
C SER A 204 -16.02 -8.53 -0.91
N VAL A 205 -15.19 -7.54 -0.53
CA VAL A 205 -14.15 -7.73 0.50
C VAL A 205 -14.75 -8.19 1.82
N VAL A 206 -15.81 -7.53 2.29
CA VAL A 206 -16.53 -7.90 3.52
C VAL A 206 -17.08 -9.32 3.41
N ASP A 207 -17.70 -9.69 2.29
CA ASP A 207 -18.26 -11.01 2.05
C ASP A 207 -17.18 -12.11 2.09
N GLN A 208 -16.04 -11.89 1.43
CA GLN A 208 -14.93 -12.85 1.43
C GLN A 208 -14.28 -12.95 2.82
N CYS A 209 -14.18 -11.85 3.57
CA CYS A 209 -13.72 -11.88 4.96
C CYS A 209 -14.66 -12.69 5.86
N ARG A 210 -15.97 -12.55 5.69
CA ARG A 210 -16.95 -13.38 6.41
C ARG A 210 -16.80 -14.86 6.07
N ASN A 211 -16.68 -15.19 4.79
CA ASN A 211 -16.52 -16.58 4.35
C ASN A 211 -15.24 -17.21 4.91
N ALA A 212 -14.14 -16.45 4.91
CA ALA A 212 -12.88 -16.88 5.54
C ALA A 212 -13.03 -17.06 7.05
N ALA A 213 -13.67 -16.12 7.75
CA ALA A 213 -13.91 -16.25 9.19
C ALA A 213 -14.71 -17.50 9.55
N VAL A 214 -15.76 -17.84 8.79
CA VAL A 214 -16.53 -19.08 8.97
C VAL A 214 -15.63 -20.30 8.82
N MET A 215 -14.80 -20.35 7.78
CA MET A 215 -13.87 -21.45 7.55
C MET A 215 -12.86 -21.58 8.69
N PHE A 216 -12.24 -20.48 9.12
CA PHE A 216 -11.24 -20.50 10.18
C PHE A 216 -11.83 -20.97 11.50
N VAL A 217 -12.97 -20.40 11.91
CA VAL A 217 -13.61 -20.75 13.18
C VAL A 217 -14.13 -22.19 13.16
N SER A 218 -14.74 -22.64 12.06
CA SER A 218 -15.24 -24.01 11.93
C SER A 218 -14.13 -25.03 12.12
N ARG A 219 -12.98 -24.82 11.46
CA ARG A 219 -11.83 -25.74 11.53
C ARG A 219 -11.07 -25.64 12.86
N TRP A 220 -10.96 -24.44 13.43
CA TRP A 220 -10.37 -24.26 14.75
C TRP A 220 -11.21 -24.90 15.86
N MET A 221 -12.53 -24.68 15.86
CA MET A 221 -13.44 -25.29 16.84
C MET A 221 -13.47 -26.81 16.72
N GLN A 222 -13.41 -27.37 15.49
CA GLN A 222 -13.30 -28.81 15.29
C GLN A 222 -12.14 -29.42 16.09
N GLY A 223 -10.97 -28.77 16.06
CA GLY A 223 -9.80 -29.20 16.84
C GLY A 223 -9.97 -29.04 18.35
N ILE A 224 -10.71 -28.03 18.81
CA ILE A 224 -10.98 -27.83 20.24
C ILE A 224 -11.91 -28.91 20.80
N VAL A 225 -12.97 -29.24 20.06
CA VAL A 225 -13.97 -30.22 20.51
C VAL A 225 -13.63 -31.66 20.11
N ASN A 226 -12.49 -31.87 19.43
CA ASN A 226 -12.08 -33.17 18.86
C ASN A 226 -13.18 -33.84 18.02
N ALA A 227 -13.87 -33.06 17.17
CA ALA A 227 -14.93 -33.59 16.32
C ALA A 227 -14.38 -34.25 15.06
N GLU A 228 -14.96 -35.39 14.67
CA GLU A 228 -14.57 -36.14 13.46
C GLU A 228 -14.73 -35.33 12.17
N SER A 229 -15.73 -34.44 12.13
CA SER A 229 -16.00 -33.57 10.98
C SER A 229 -16.32 -32.14 11.43
N PRO A 230 -15.96 -31.14 10.63
CA PRO A 230 -16.31 -29.76 10.92
C PRO A 230 -17.80 -29.52 10.71
N THR A 231 -18.43 -28.81 11.64
CA THR A 231 -19.85 -28.44 11.50
C THR A 231 -19.99 -27.30 10.49
N GLU A 232 -20.94 -27.42 9.57
CA GLU A 232 -21.30 -26.33 8.67
C GLU A 232 -22.34 -25.43 9.34
N GLN A 233 -21.92 -24.22 9.66
CA GLN A 233 -22.77 -23.20 10.30
C GLN A 233 -22.41 -21.82 9.76
N ASP A 234 -23.35 -20.89 9.87
CA ASP A 234 -23.09 -19.50 9.56
C ASP A 234 -22.24 -18.83 10.67
N LEU A 235 -21.72 -17.64 10.38
CA LEU A 235 -20.87 -16.92 11.33
C LEU A 235 -21.62 -16.56 12.62
N GLY A 236 -22.91 -16.25 12.53
CA GLY A 236 -23.75 -15.92 13.69
C GLY A 236 -23.91 -17.10 14.66
N ALA A 237 -24.13 -18.31 14.14
CA ALA A 237 -24.20 -19.53 14.94
C ALA A 237 -22.84 -19.84 15.59
N TRP A 238 -21.72 -19.66 14.87
CA TRP A 238 -20.39 -19.84 15.45
C TRP A 238 -20.10 -18.87 16.59
N ILE A 239 -20.45 -17.58 16.46
CA ILE A 239 -20.31 -16.60 17.54
C ILE A 239 -21.08 -17.06 18.79
N LYS A 240 -22.31 -17.56 18.61
CA LYS A 240 -23.11 -18.09 19.71
C LYS A 240 -22.49 -19.36 20.31
N ALA A 241 -21.98 -20.28 19.49
CA ALA A 241 -21.35 -21.52 19.93
C ALA A 241 -20.07 -21.25 20.75
N ILE A 242 -19.23 -20.32 20.30
CA ILE A 242 -18.01 -19.90 21.03
C ILE A 242 -18.39 -19.33 22.40
N ARG A 243 -19.40 -18.43 22.46
CA ARG A 243 -19.91 -17.90 23.72
C ARG A 243 -20.40 -19.00 24.66
N THR A 244 -21.14 -19.98 24.14
CA THR A 244 -21.64 -21.09 24.96
C THR A 244 -20.50 -21.99 25.46
N HIS A 245 -19.47 -22.22 24.65
CA HIS A 245 -18.36 -23.10 25.00
C HIS A 245 -17.38 -22.48 25.99
N PHE A 246 -16.95 -21.24 25.78
CA PHE A 246 -15.94 -20.56 26.60
C PHE A 246 -16.54 -19.65 27.69
N GLY A 247 -17.83 -19.32 27.59
CA GLY A 247 -18.50 -18.39 28.50
C GLY A 247 -18.55 -16.96 27.97
N GLU A 248 -19.20 -16.08 28.75
CA GLU A 248 -19.53 -14.72 28.28
C GLU A 248 -18.30 -13.82 28.12
N HIS A 249 -17.32 -13.94 29.01
CA HIS A 249 -16.18 -13.01 29.10
C HIS A 249 -14.87 -13.59 28.54
N GLU A 250 -14.78 -14.90 28.33
CA GLU A 250 -13.61 -15.51 27.70
C GLU A 250 -13.61 -15.28 26.19
N LYS A 251 -12.41 -15.08 25.62
CA LYS A 251 -12.21 -14.83 24.18
C LYS A 251 -13.11 -13.70 23.64
N LEU A 252 -13.43 -12.72 24.49
CA LEU A 252 -14.36 -11.63 24.14
C LEU A 252 -13.84 -10.80 22.95
N ALA A 253 -12.55 -10.50 22.91
CA ALA A 253 -11.93 -9.76 21.81
C ALA A 253 -12.07 -10.51 20.47
N PHE A 254 -11.73 -11.81 20.48
CA PHE A 254 -11.92 -12.70 19.33
C PHE A 254 -13.38 -12.75 18.85
N ARG A 255 -14.34 -12.92 19.78
CA ARG A 255 -15.77 -12.86 19.46
C ARG A 255 -16.20 -11.52 18.90
N SER A 256 -15.69 -10.42 19.45
CA SER A 256 -16.01 -9.07 18.99
C SER A 256 -15.54 -8.83 17.55
N ALA A 257 -14.37 -9.35 17.19
CA ALA A 257 -13.88 -9.31 15.81
C ALA A 257 -14.79 -10.08 14.84
N LEU A 258 -15.27 -11.27 15.24
CA LEU A 258 -16.26 -12.03 14.45
C LEU A 258 -17.58 -11.28 14.31
N GLU A 259 -18.06 -10.65 15.39
CA GLU A 259 -19.29 -9.85 15.37
C GLU A 259 -19.19 -8.64 14.47
N ILE A 260 -18.04 -7.96 14.43
CA ILE A 260 -17.79 -6.83 13.52
C ILE A 260 -18.00 -7.30 12.07
N ILE A 261 -17.30 -8.36 11.65
CA ILE A 261 -17.43 -8.91 10.29
C ILE A 261 -18.88 -9.32 10.01
N ASN A 262 -19.53 -10.01 10.96
CA ASN A 262 -20.91 -10.46 10.80
C ASN A 262 -21.93 -9.31 10.69
N LYS A 263 -21.65 -8.15 11.32
CA LYS A 263 -22.52 -6.95 11.26
C LYS A 263 -22.27 -6.08 10.03
N LEU A 264 -21.10 -6.19 9.40
CA LEU A 264 -20.81 -5.51 8.13
C LEU A 264 -21.50 -6.21 6.95
N HIS A 265 -21.58 -7.54 6.97
CA HIS A 265 -22.15 -8.36 5.89
C HIS A 265 -23.56 -7.94 5.41
N PRO A 266 -24.55 -7.67 6.28
CA PRO A 266 -25.88 -7.26 5.83
C PRO A 266 -25.90 -5.91 5.11
N ARG A 267 -24.90 -5.03 5.31
CA ARG A 267 -24.82 -3.72 4.66
C ARG A 267 -24.58 -3.82 3.15
N GLY A 268 -23.97 -4.91 2.69
CA GLY A 268 -23.75 -5.20 1.27
C GLY A 268 -24.99 -5.73 0.55
N LYS A 269 -26.05 -6.08 1.27
CA LYS A 269 -27.29 -6.62 0.71
C LYS A 269 -28.38 -5.55 0.70
N ASP A 270 -28.81 -5.10 -0.48
CA ASP A 270 -29.76 -3.99 -0.62
C ASP A 270 -31.05 -4.18 0.18
N ASN A 271 -31.59 -5.41 0.20
CA ASN A 271 -32.80 -5.76 0.93
C ASN A 271 -32.63 -5.67 2.46
N GLU A 272 -31.55 -6.24 3.01
CA GLU A 272 -31.27 -6.18 4.46
C GLU A 272 -30.87 -4.76 4.87
N ARG A 273 -30.12 -4.04 4.01
CA ARG A 273 -29.75 -2.63 4.24
C ARG A 273 -31.00 -1.75 4.38
N HIS A 274 -31.97 -1.88 3.47
CA HIS A 274 -33.23 -1.14 3.55
C HIS A 274 -34.06 -1.54 4.77
N LYS A 275 -34.17 -2.84 5.04
CA LYS A 275 -34.93 -3.38 6.18
C LYS A 275 -34.38 -2.93 7.53
N MET A 276 -33.06 -2.79 7.64
CA MET A 276 -32.36 -2.43 8.89
C MET A 276 -31.89 -0.98 8.94
N SER A 277 -32.23 -0.15 7.94
CA SER A 277 -31.80 1.25 7.81
C SER A 277 -30.29 1.46 7.96
N LEU A 278 -29.50 0.61 7.32
CA LEU A 278 -28.02 0.64 7.41
C LEU A 278 -27.40 1.53 6.31
N ARG A 279 -26.22 2.09 6.58
CA ARG A 279 -25.40 2.75 5.55
C ARG A 279 -24.77 1.73 4.60
N THR A 280 -24.34 2.19 3.42
CA THR A 280 -23.56 1.39 2.47
C THR A 280 -22.17 1.08 3.02
N VAL A 281 -21.60 -0.04 2.60
CA VAL A 281 -20.20 -0.39 2.88
C VAL A 281 -19.28 0.57 2.11
N ASP A 282 -18.26 1.09 2.78
CA ASP A 282 -17.20 1.92 2.20
C ASP A 282 -15.83 1.23 2.35
N GLU A 283 -14.78 1.86 1.81
CA GLU A 283 -13.40 1.33 1.89
C GLU A 283 -12.91 1.14 3.33
N ASP A 284 -13.32 2.01 4.26
CA ASP A 284 -12.92 1.91 5.67
C ASP A 284 -13.56 0.70 6.36
N ASP A 285 -14.82 0.37 6.04
CA ASP A 285 -15.48 -0.87 6.48
C ASP A 285 -14.77 -2.12 5.94
N ALA A 286 -14.37 -2.10 4.66
CA ALA A 286 -13.64 -3.19 4.04
C ALA A 286 -12.27 -3.40 4.71
N ALA A 287 -11.51 -2.32 4.93
CA ALA A 287 -10.26 -2.36 5.66
C ALA A 287 -10.45 -2.93 7.08
N LEU A 288 -11.47 -2.45 7.82
CA LEU A 288 -11.80 -2.95 9.16
C LEU A 288 -12.09 -4.46 9.15
N ALA A 289 -12.82 -4.97 8.17
CA ALA A 289 -13.10 -6.41 8.04
C ALA A 289 -11.82 -7.23 7.85
N VAL A 290 -10.89 -6.77 7.01
CA VAL A 290 -9.59 -7.42 6.79
C VAL A 290 -8.74 -7.39 8.06
N HIS A 291 -8.71 -6.26 8.79
CA HIS A 291 -8.02 -6.15 10.07
C HIS A 291 -8.60 -7.08 11.13
N ALA A 292 -9.94 -7.17 11.22
CA ALA A 292 -10.61 -8.11 12.12
C ALA A 292 -10.29 -9.57 11.78
N LEU A 293 -10.22 -9.92 10.49
CA LEU A 293 -9.84 -11.25 10.04
C LEU A 293 -8.38 -11.59 10.40
N GLY A 294 -7.47 -10.63 10.24
CA GLY A 294 -6.07 -10.79 10.65
C GLY A 294 -5.92 -10.96 12.16
N PHE A 295 -6.73 -10.26 12.95
CA PHE A 295 -6.80 -10.43 14.41
C PHE A 295 -7.34 -11.81 14.80
N ILE A 296 -8.39 -12.29 14.14
CA ILE A 296 -8.95 -13.65 14.32
C ILE A 296 -7.85 -14.72 14.16
N LEU A 297 -7.02 -14.63 13.12
CA LEU A 297 -5.92 -15.58 12.88
C LEU A 297 -4.89 -15.60 14.01
N ARG A 298 -4.60 -14.46 14.63
CA ARG A 298 -3.70 -14.37 15.80
C ARG A 298 -4.34 -14.99 17.04
N GLU A 299 -5.61 -14.70 17.31
CA GLU A 299 -6.33 -15.20 18.49
C GLU A 299 -6.51 -16.71 18.54
N ILE A 300 -6.59 -17.35 17.36
CA ILE A 300 -6.66 -18.81 17.22
C ILE A 300 -5.28 -19.47 17.12
N GLY A 301 -4.20 -18.68 17.08
CA GLY A 301 -2.82 -19.17 17.04
C GLY A 301 -2.38 -19.71 15.68
N TRP A 302 -2.97 -19.24 14.58
CA TRP A 302 -2.62 -19.65 13.21
C TRP A 302 -1.79 -18.61 12.45
N ALA A 303 -1.42 -17.52 13.11
CA ALA A 303 -0.54 -16.49 12.55
C ALA A 303 0.92 -16.79 12.87
N ARG A 304 1.83 -16.61 11.89
CA ARG A 304 3.27 -16.51 12.17
C ARG A 304 3.60 -15.14 12.76
N HIS A 305 4.54 -15.14 13.69
CA HIS A 305 5.13 -13.95 14.32
C HIS A 305 6.49 -13.64 13.72
#